data_AF-J6UHI6-F1
#
_entry.id   AF-J6UHI6-F1
#
_cell.length_a   1.000
_cell.length_b   1.000
_cell.length_c   1.000
_cell.angle_alpha   90.00
_cell.angle_beta   90.00
_cell.angle_gamma   90.00
#
_symmetry.space_group_name_H-M   'P 1'
#
loop_
_entity.id
_entity.type
_entity.pdbx_description
1 polymer ?
#
loop_
_entity_poly.entity_id
_entity_poly.type
_entity_poly.pdbx_seq_one_letter_code
_entity_poly.pdbx_strand_id
1 'polypeptide(L)'
;MSFAEFKADQKTMYAVIRCLEIISEASRRLPAEMKQRHDHIPWAQIAGSGNIYRHEYDGVRETMIWQTVHGGLGPLETVVEAELARLGE
;
A
#
# COMPACT_ATOMS: atom_id res chain seq x y z
N MET A 1 15.15 -0.12 11.83
CA MET A 1 15.59 -1.09 10.82
C MET A 1 16.06 -0.32 9.60
N SER A 2 17.26 -0.59 9.11
CA SER A 2 17.80 -0.06 7.86
C SER A 2 17.28 -0.87 6.67
N PHE A 3 17.46 -0.36 5.45
CA PHE A 3 17.12 -1.11 4.24
C PHE A 3 17.86 -2.45 4.14
N ALA A 4 19.15 -2.49 4.53
CA ALA A 4 19.94 -3.72 4.51
C ALA A 4 19.42 -4.78 5.50
N GLU A 5 19.02 -4.35 6.71
CA GLU A 5 18.40 -5.22 7.71
C GLU A 5 17.04 -5.73 7.24
N PHE A 6 16.21 -4.88 6.63
CA PHE A 6 14.91 -5.25 6.08
C PHE A 6 15.03 -6.27 4.94
N LYS A 7 15.99 -6.05 4.04
CA LYS A 7 16.31 -6.98 2.96
C LYS A 7 16.77 -8.34 3.48
N ALA A 8 17.56 -8.36 4.56
CA ALA A 8 18.06 -9.59 5.16
C ALA A 8 16.98 -10.36 5.94
N ASP A 9 15.93 -9.68 6.42
CA ASP A 9 14.80 -10.29 7.13
C ASP A 9 13.65 -10.67 6.18
N GLN A 10 13.77 -11.86 5.56
CA GLN A 10 12.74 -12.38 4.65
C GLN A 10 11.36 -12.52 5.29
N LYS A 11 11.28 -12.86 6.58
CA LYS A 11 9.99 -13.01 7.27
C LYS A 11 9.27 -11.67 7.31
N THR A 12 9.98 -10.62 7.70
CA THR A 12 9.42 -9.27 7.75
C THR A 12 9.08 -8.75 6.36
N MET A 13 9.94 -9.00 5.35
CA MET A 13 9.67 -8.66 3.95
C MET A 13 8.36 -9.29 3.48
N TYR A 14 8.17 -10.60 3.68
CA TYR A 14 6.96 -11.29 3.26
C TYR A 14 5.70 -10.81 4.00
N ALA A 15 5.82 -10.50 5.29
CA ALA A 15 4.72 -9.93 6.06
C ALA A 15 4.30 -8.56 5.51
N VAL A 16 5.27 -7.69 5.21
CA VAL A 16 5.01 -6.36 4.63
C VAL A 16 4.38 -6.48 3.25
N ILE A 17 4.91 -7.33 2.38
CA ILE A 17 4.32 -7.62 1.06
C ILE A 17 2.85 -8.00 1.21
N ARG A 18 2.56 -8.91 2.14
CA ARG A 18 1.19 -9.37 2.37
C ARG A 18 0.26 -8.23 2.79
N CYS A 19 0.71 -7.34 3.68
CA CYS A 19 -0.06 -6.16 4.07
C CYS A 19 -0.32 -5.23 2.88
N LEU A 20 0.69 -4.97 2.04
CA LEU A 20 0.54 -4.13 0.85
C LEU A 20 -0.42 -4.76 -0.19
N GLU A 21 -0.41 -6.08 -0.35
CA GLU A 21 -1.39 -6.79 -1.18
C GLU A 21 -2.82 -6.62 -0.66
N ILE A 22 -3.01 -6.69 0.67
CA ILE A 22 -4.32 -6.50 1.30
C ILE A 22 -4.82 -5.06 1.06
N ILE A 23 -3.97 -4.05 1.21
CA ILE A 23 -4.31 -2.65 0.91
C ILE A 23 -4.71 -2.50 -0.57
N SER A 24 -3.92 -3.09 -1.48
CA SER A 24 -4.22 -3.06 -2.91
C SER A 24 -5.60 -3.66 -3.21
N GLU A 25 -5.91 -4.82 -2.64
CA GLU A 25 -7.21 -5.49 -2.82
C GLU A 25 -8.37 -4.72 -2.17
N ALA A 26 -8.18 -4.17 -0.97
CA ALA A 26 -9.17 -3.35 -0.30
C ALA A 26 -9.51 -2.10 -1.13
N SER A 27 -8.50 -1.46 -1.73
CA SER A 27 -8.69 -0.27 -2.57
C SER A 27 -9.62 -0.53 -3.76
N ARG A 28 -9.63 -1.76 -4.32
CA ARG A 28 -10.52 -2.13 -5.42
C ARG A 28 -11.99 -2.08 -5.02
N ARG A 29 -12.28 -2.43 -3.76
CA ARG A 29 -13.63 -2.58 -3.22
C ARG A 29 -14.23 -1.26 -2.72
N LEU A 30 -13.44 -0.20 -2.59
CA LEU A 30 -13.95 1.10 -2.17
C LEU A 30 -14.98 1.63 -3.19
N PRO A 31 -16.12 2.19 -2.72
CA PRO A 31 -17.13 2.80 -3.59
C PRO A 31 -16.55 3.91 -4.48
N ALA A 32 -17.12 4.08 -5.67
CA ALA A 32 -16.66 5.10 -6.62
C ALA A 32 -16.74 6.52 -6.02
N GLU A 33 -17.79 6.81 -5.26
CA GLU A 33 -17.98 8.10 -4.58
C GLU A 33 -16.86 8.40 -3.58
N MET A 34 -16.36 7.39 -2.86
CA MET A 34 -15.24 7.55 -1.93
C MET A 34 -13.94 7.83 -2.68
N LYS A 35 -13.70 7.10 -3.77
CA LYS A 35 -12.53 7.34 -4.63
C LYS A 35 -12.56 8.74 -5.25
N GLN A 36 -13.73 9.22 -5.66
CA GLN A 36 -13.91 10.54 -6.26
C GLN A 36 -13.70 11.67 -5.25
N ARG A 37 -14.09 11.50 -3.98
CA ARG A 37 -13.80 12.48 -2.92
C ARG A 37 -12.29 12.68 -2.68
N HIS A 38 -11.50 11.67 -3.01
CA HIS A 38 -10.05 11.65 -2.80
C HIS A 38 -9.33 11.36 -4.13
N ASP A 39 -9.64 12.14 -5.16
CA ASP A 39 -9.11 11.95 -6.53
C ASP A 39 -7.60 12.19 -6.66
N HIS A 40 -7.02 12.94 -5.74
CA HIS A 40 -5.57 13.11 -5.58
C HIS A 40 -4.83 11.81 -5.23
N ILE A 41 -5.54 10.80 -4.70
CA ILE A 41 -4.97 9.48 -4.46
C ILE A 41 -4.97 8.68 -5.76
N PRO A 42 -3.84 8.08 -6.17
CA PRO A 42 -3.74 7.32 -7.41
C PRO A 42 -4.37 5.91 -7.28
N TRP A 43 -5.69 5.84 -7.09
CA TRP A 43 -6.41 4.60 -6.82
C TRP A 43 -6.16 3.48 -7.83
N ALA A 44 -6.04 3.82 -9.12
CA ALA A 44 -5.73 2.84 -10.16
C ALA A 44 -4.34 2.21 -9.98
N GLN A 45 -3.35 3.01 -9.59
CA GLN A 45 -1.99 2.53 -9.32
C GLN A 45 -1.96 1.64 -8.07
N ILE A 46 -2.67 2.03 -7.01
CA ILE A 46 -2.76 1.26 -5.77
C ILE A 46 -3.48 -0.06 -6.00
N ALA A 47 -4.57 -0.04 -6.77
CA ALA A 47 -5.23 -1.25 -7.22
C ALA A 47 -4.33 -2.09 -8.15
N GLY A 48 -3.39 -1.50 -8.89
CA GLY A 48 -2.43 -2.24 -9.72
C GLY A 48 -1.26 -2.85 -8.94
N SER A 49 -0.86 -2.22 -7.83
CA SER A 49 0.41 -2.53 -7.14
C SER A 49 0.50 -3.96 -6.60
N GLY A 50 -0.63 -4.57 -6.22
CA GLY A 50 -0.66 -5.96 -5.75
C GLY A 50 -0.12 -6.98 -6.76
N ASN A 51 -0.26 -6.71 -8.07
CA ASN A 51 0.31 -7.58 -9.10
C ASN A 51 1.83 -7.49 -9.15
N ILE A 52 2.39 -6.28 -8.99
CA ILE A 52 3.84 -6.04 -8.95
C ILE A 52 4.46 -6.80 -7.77
N TYR A 53 3.85 -6.67 -6.57
CA TYR A 53 4.34 -7.34 -5.37
C TYR A 53 4.30 -8.87 -5.44
N ARG A 54 3.34 -9.43 -6.21
CA ARG A 54 3.18 -10.88 -6.35
C ARG A 54 4.12 -11.51 -7.37
N HIS A 55 4.39 -10.83 -8.47
CA HIS A 55 4.97 -11.46 -9.67
C HIS A 55 6.44 -11.09 -9.96
N GLU A 56 6.96 -9.95 -9.49
CA GLU A 56 8.34 -9.53 -9.80
C GLU A 56 9.40 -9.96 -8.76
N TYR A 57 9.98 -11.17 -8.85
CA TYR A 57 10.82 -11.77 -7.79
C TYR A 57 12.26 -11.23 -7.66
N ASP A 58 12.56 -10.11 -8.30
CA ASP A 58 13.94 -9.62 -8.47
C ASP A 58 14.25 -8.49 -7.47
N GLY A 59 15.52 -8.14 -7.28
CA GLY A 59 15.99 -7.13 -6.30
C GLY A 59 15.41 -5.71 -6.46
N VAL A 60 14.75 -5.42 -7.59
CA VAL A 60 13.97 -4.20 -7.81
C VAL A 60 12.75 -4.11 -6.86
N ARG A 61 12.17 -5.26 -6.47
CA ARG A 61 11.00 -5.34 -5.59
C ARG A 61 11.29 -4.82 -4.19
N GLU A 62 12.43 -5.16 -3.60
CA GLU A 62 12.76 -4.83 -2.20
C GLU A 62 12.86 -3.32 -1.98
N THR A 63 13.52 -2.62 -2.92
CA THR A 63 13.66 -1.16 -2.87
C THR A 63 12.32 -0.47 -3.05
N MET A 64 11.48 -0.97 -3.97
CA MET A 64 10.14 -0.44 -4.20
C MET A 64 9.25 -0.63 -2.96
N ILE A 65 9.24 -1.81 -2.35
CA ILE A 65 8.49 -2.07 -1.11
C ILE A 65 8.94 -1.12 -0.01
N TRP A 66 10.25 -0.97 0.17
CA TRP A 66 10.81 -0.07 1.17
C TRP A 66 10.32 1.36 0.98
N GLN A 67 10.38 1.87 -0.25
CA GLN A 67 9.90 3.20 -0.62
C GLN A 67 8.39 3.35 -0.39
N THR A 68 7.58 2.37 -0.80
CA THR A 68 6.13 2.40 -0.56
C THR A 68 5.81 2.50 0.92
N VAL A 69 6.46 1.68 1.76
CA VAL A 69 6.22 1.69 3.22
C VAL A 69 6.62 3.03 3.84
N HIS A 70 7.72 3.63 3.39
CA HIS A 70 8.28 4.83 4.03
C HIS A 70 7.77 6.15 3.44
N GLY A 71 7.16 6.14 2.26
CA GLY A 71 6.72 7.36 1.59
C GLY A 71 5.35 7.29 0.92
N GLY A 72 4.79 6.09 0.71
CA GLY A 72 3.54 5.91 -0.03
C GLY A 72 2.29 5.76 0.85
N LEU A 73 2.43 5.37 2.12
CA LEU A 73 1.29 5.03 2.98
C LEU A 73 0.65 6.24 3.68
N GLY A 74 1.41 7.30 3.96
CA GLY A 74 0.91 8.47 4.70
C GLY A 74 -0.37 9.09 4.11
N PRO A 75 -0.42 9.40 2.79
CA PRO A 75 -1.64 9.92 2.17
C PRO A 75 -2.84 8.99 2.29
N LEU A 76 -2.63 7.67 2.25
CA LEU A 76 -3.71 6.69 2.41
C LEU A 76 -4.23 6.65 3.85
N GLU A 77 -3.34 6.72 4.84
CA GLU A 77 -3.72 6.77 6.25
C GLU A 77 -4.59 7.98 6.54
N THR A 78 -4.21 9.17 6.06
CA THR A 78 -5.02 10.39 6.19
C THR A 78 -6.42 10.24 5.59
N VAL A 79 -6.54 9.59 4.42
CA VAL A 79 -7.84 9.35 3.78
C VAL A 79 -8.70 8.37 4.58
N VAL A 80 -8.09 7.31 5.14
CA VAL A 80 -8.79 6.34 5.98
C VAL A 80 -9.32 7.02 7.24
N GLU A 81 -8.50 7.79 7.94
CA GLU A 81 -8.91 8.54 9.14
C GLU A 81 -10.06 9.50 8.83
N ALA A 82 -9.98 10.24 7.71
CA ALA A 82 -11.02 11.17 7.30
C ALA A 82 -12.35 10.46 6.99
N GLU A 83 -12.33 9.29 6.34
CA GLU A 83 -13.55 8.53 6.05
C GLU A 83 -14.14 7.86 7.28
N LEU A 84 -13.33 7.35 8.21
CA LEU A 84 -13.81 6.80 9.49
C LEU A 84 -14.51 7.88 10.32
N ALA A 85 -13.85 9.04 10.49
CA ALA A 85 -14.44 10.18 11.20
C ALA A 85 -15.76 10.65 10.55
N ARG A 86 -15.86 10.60 9.21
CA ARG A 86 -17.08 10.95 8.46
C ARG A 86 -18.20 9.92 8.67
N LEU A 87 -17.87 8.64 8.85
CA LEU A 87 -18.83 7.56 9.09
C LEU A 87 -19.32 7.54 10.55
N GLY A 88 -18.70 8.32 11.44
CA GLY A 88 -19.06 8.37 12.85
C GLY A 88 -18.53 7.18 13.65
N GLU A 89 -17.47 6.53 13.15
CA GLU A 89 -16.67 5.54 13.89
C GLU A 89 -15.47 6.19 14.56
#